data_AF-A0A3N1JZS1-F1
#
_entry.id   AF-A0A3N1JZS1-F1
#
_cell.length_a   1.000
_cell.length_b   1.000
_cell.length_c   1.000
_cell.angle_alpha   90.00
_cell.angle_beta   90.00
_cell.angle_gamma   90.00
#
_symmetry.space_group_name_H-M   'P 1'
#
loop_
_entity.id
_entity.type
_entity.pdbx_description
1 polymer ?
#
loop_
_entity_poly.entity_id
_entity_poly.type
_entity_poly.pdbx_seq_one_letter_code
_entity_poly.pdbx_strand_id
1 'polypeptide(L)' 'MNETESVPTTTPAAPIGFLGRLWFRLRAEQEIHDLTRDREREERVRAEAAVRLTPGPWHLAELFRRR' A
#
# COMPACT_ATOMS: atom_id res chain seq x y z
N MET A 1 5.15 -40.18 5.28
CA MET A 1 5.33 -38.74 5.55
C MET A 1 4.54 -37.95 4.51
N ASN A 2 3.37 -37.44 4.88
CA ASN A 2 2.66 -36.43 4.10
C ASN A 2 1.74 -35.65 5.06
N GLU A 3 2.35 -34.74 5.82
CA GLU A 3 1.66 -33.86 6.77
C GLU A 3 1.21 -32.61 6.02
N THR A 4 0.09 -32.72 5.32
CA THR A 4 -0.61 -31.54 4.80
C THR A 4 -1.75 -31.24 5.75
N GLU A 5 -1.42 -30.53 6.82
CA GLU A 5 -2.42 -30.05 7.78
C GLU A 5 -3.25 -28.94 7.09
N SER A 6 -4.55 -29.19 6.96
CA SER A 6 -5.48 -28.22 6.38
C SER A 6 -5.71 -27.08 7.35
N VAL A 7 -5.32 -25.86 6.95
CA VAL A 7 -5.59 -24.65 7.74
C VAL A 7 -7.08 -24.32 7.63
N PRO A 8 -7.82 -24.22 8.74
CA PRO A 8 -9.23 -23.84 8.70
C PRO A 8 -9.35 -22.41 8.15
N THR A 9 -10.15 -22.26 7.10
CA THR A 9 -10.47 -20.95 6.54
C THR A 9 -11.34 -20.19 7.54
N THR A 10 -10.94 -18.95 7.87
CA THR A 10 -11.67 -18.05 8.76
C THR A 10 -13.14 -17.96 8.38
N THR A 11 -14.01 -17.99 9.38
CA THR A 11 -15.48 -17.91 9.23
C THR A 11 -15.90 -16.71 8.40
N PRO A 12 -16.92 -16.85 7.53
CA PRO A 12 -17.38 -15.76 6.69
C PRO A 12 -17.90 -14.60 7.57
N ALA A 13 -17.49 -13.38 7.23
CA ALA A 13 -17.92 -12.18 7.94
C ALA A 13 -19.45 -12.05 7.86
N ALA A 14 -20.06 -11.64 8.98
CA ALA A 14 -21.50 -11.40 9.04
C ALA A 14 -21.91 -10.34 7.99
N PRO A 15 -23.10 -10.47 7.38
CA PRO A 15 -23.56 -9.54 6.37
C PRO A 15 -23.67 -8.13 6.96
N ILE A 16 -22.84 -7.24 6.43
CA ILE A 16 -22.77 -5.85 6.88
C ILE A 16 -23.99 -5.10 6.33
N GLY A 17 -24.83 -4.55 7.20
CA GLY A 17 -25.98 -3.72 6.81
C GLY A 17 -25.57 -2.45 6.05
N PHE A 18 -26.54 -1.72 5.48
CA PHE A 18 -26.28 -0.52 4.67
C PHE A 18 -25.37 0.50 5.37
N LEU A 19 -25.64 0.80 6.64
CA LEU A 19 -24.83 1.72 7.44
C LEU A 19 -23.40 1.21 7.65
N GLY A 20 -23.22 -0.10 7.89
CA GLY A 20 -21.89 -0.68 8.06
C GLY A 20 -21.08 -0.64 6.76
N ARG A 21 -21.72 -0.78 5.59
CA ARG A 21 -21.06 -0.61 4.29
C ARG A 21 -20.63 0.84 4.06
N LEU A 22 -21.44 1.80 4.48
CA LEU A 22 -21.11 3.22 4.41
C LEU A 22 -19.89 3.57 5.29
N TRP A 23 -19.89 3.10 6.54
CA TRP A 23 -18.77 3.28 7.47
C TRP A 23 -17.48 2.62 6.97
N PHE A 24 -17.59 1.39 6.45
CA PHE A 24 -16.45 0.71 5.84
C PHE A 24 -15.88 1.51 4.67
N ARG A 25 -16.75 2.03 3.78
CA ARG A 25 -16.32 2.84 2.65
C ARG A 25 -15.60 4.11 3.08
N LEU A 26 -16.15 4.85 4.05
CA LEU A 26 -15.52 6.07 4.56
C LEU A 26 -14.14 5.79 5.16
N ARG A 27 -14.01 4.70 5.93
CA ARG A 27 -12.72 4.31 6.52
C ARG A 27 -11.71 3.93 5.44
N ALA A 28 -12.13 3.14 4.46
CA ALA A 28 -11.27 2.74 3.35
C ALA A 28 -10.83 3.95 2.50
N GLU A 29 -11.74 4.88 2.22
CA GLU A 29 -11.41 6.12 1.51
C GLU A 29 -10.37 6.95 2.27
N GLN A 30 -10.48 7.04 3.60
CA GLN A 30 -9.52 7.76 4.42
C GLN A 30 -8.15 7.08 4.47
N GLU A 31 -8.12 5.76 4.64
CA GLU A 31 -6.88 4.98 4.63
C GLU A 31 -6.17 5.07 3.26
N ILE A 32 -6.92 4.97 2.17
CA ILE A 32 -6.39 5.15 0.81
C ILE A 32 -5.85 6.57 0.64
N HIS A 33 -6.58 7.57 1.13
CA HIS A 33 -6.15 8.97 1.03
C HIS A 33 -4.83 9.20 1.78
N ASP A 34 -4.71 8.69 3.01
CA ASP A 34 -3.50 8.81 3.82
C ASP A 34 -2.32 8.09 3.14
N LEU A 35 -2.52 6.87 2.65
CA LEU A 35 -1.50 6.13 1.88
C LEU A 35 -1.09 6.85 0.60
N THR A 36 -2.04 7.46 -0.10
CA THR A 36 -1.77 8.20 -1.35
C THR A 36 -1.00 9.48 -1.04
N ARG A 37 -1.38 10.20 0.02
CA ARG A 37 -0.69 11.41 0.48
C ARG A 37 0.75 11.12 0.88
N ASP A 38 0.99 10.02 1.58
CA ASP A 38 2.35 9.60 1.93
C ASP A 38 3.15 9.22 0.68
N ARG A 39 2.53 8.54 -0.30
CA ARG A 39 3.19 8.24 -1.58
C ARG A 39 3.58 9.50 -2.36
N GLU A 40 2.71 10.50 -2.42
CA GLU A 40 3.03 11.79 -3.07
C GLU A 40 4.19 12.50 -2.35
N ARG A 41 4.20 12.43 -1.01
CA ARG A 41 5.27 13.02 -0.20
C ARG A 41 6.60 12.31 -0.43
N GLU A 42 6.60 10.98 -0.45
CA GLU A 42 7.80 10.19 -0.76
C GLU A 42 8.31 10.46 -2.18
N GLU A 43 7.44 10.57 -3.17
CA GLU A 43 7.85 10.90 -4.55
C GLU A 43 8.49 12.28 -4.63
N ARG A 44 7.98 13.27 -3.88
CA ARG A 44 8.61 14.59 -3.79
C ARG A 44 9.97 14.53 -3.11
N VAL A 45 10.10 13.79 -2.00
CA VAL A 45 11.38 13.63 -1.29
C VAL A 45 12.39 12.89 -2.16
N ARG A 46 11.99 11.83 -2.87
CA ARG A 46 12.87 11.11 -3.81
C ARG A 46 13.26 11.99 -4.99
N ALA A 47 12.35 12.78 -5.55
CA ALA A 47 12.67 13.72 -6.62
C ALA A 47 13.66 14.80 -6.16
N GLU A 48 13.48 15.35 -4.95
CA GLU A 48 14.43 16.30 -4.36
C GLU A 48 15.79 15.65 -4.06
N ALA A 49 15.80 14.40 -3.58
CA ALA A 49 17.01 13.62 -3.36
C ALA A 49 17.75 13.31 -4.66
N ALA A 50 17.03 12.97 -5.74
CA ALA A 50 17.61 12.75 -7.07
C ALA A 50 18.25 14.02 -7.66
N VAL A 51 17.76 15.21 -7.29
CA VAL A 51 18.34 16.50 -7.72
C VAL A 51 19.59 16.86 -6.90
N ARG A 52 19.65 16.46 -5.62
CA ARG A 52 20.75 16.83 -4.70
C ARG A 52 21.85 15.80 -4.55
N LEU A 53 21.55 14.52 -4.75
CA LEU A 53 22.53 13.45 -4.68
C LEU A 53 23.16 13.28 -6.06
N THR A 54 24.49 13.43 -6.15
CA THR A 54 25.26 12.80 -7.23
C THR A 54 24.83 11.34 -7.28
N PRO A 55 24.34 10.81 -8.41
CA PRO A 55 23.66 9.51 -8.44
C PRO A 55 24.62 8.43 -7.93
N GLY A 56 24.41 8.03 -6.67
CA GLY A 56 25.18 6.97 -6.04
C GLY A 56 24.71 5.61 -6.55
N PRO A 57 25.55 4.57 -6.50
CA PRO A 57 25.27 3.26 -7.09
C PRO A 57 23.95 2.59 -6.64
N TRP A 58 23.37 3.03 -5.53
CA TRP A 58 22.08 2.55 -5.02
C TRP A 58 20.84 3.18 -5.67
N HIS A 59 20.99 4.21 -6.53
CA HIS A 59 19.88 4.84 -7.25
C HIS A 59 19.57 4.18 -8.61
N LEU A 60 20.27 3.09 -8.97
CA LEU A 60 20.06 2.37 -10.24
C LEU A 60 18.61 1.87 -10.41
N ALA A 61 17.96 1.45 -9.32
CA ALA A 61 16.57 0.99 -9.38
C ALA A 61 15.57 2.09 -9.79
N GLU A 62 15.89 3.37 -9.54
CA GLU A 62 15.03 4.49 -9.91
C GLU A 62 15.06 4.78 -11.42
N LEU A 63 16.17 4.48 -12.10
CA LEU A 63 16.28 4.61 -13.57
C LEU A 63 15.35 3.65 -14.33
N PHE A 64 15.00 2.51 -13.72
CA PHE A 64 14.15 1.48 -14.34
C PHE A 64 12.69 1.53 -13.88
N ARG A 65 12.31 2.50 -13.03
CA ARG A 65 10.93 2.63 -12.55
C ARG A 65 10.07 3.25 -13.66
N ARG A 66 9.12 2.47 -14.22
CA ARG A 66 8.13 2.99 -15.17
C ARG A 66 7.23 4.02 -14.48
N ARG A 67 7.14 5.19 -15.09
CA ARG A 67 6.26 6.31 -14.72
C ARG A 67 4.82 6.05 -15.15
#